data_AF-H0FUM5-F1
#
_entry.id   AF-H0FUM5-F1
#
_cell.length_a   1.000
_cell.length_b   1.000
_cell.length_c   1.000
_cell.angle_alpha   90.00
_cell.angle_beta   90.00
_cell.angle_gamma   90.00
#
_symmetry.space_group_name_H-M   'P 1'
#
loop_
_entity.id
_entity.type
_entity.pdbx_description
1 polymer ?
#
loop_
_entity_poly.entity_id
_entity_poly.type
_entity_poly.pdbx_seq_one_letter_code
_entity_poly.pdbx_strand_id
1 'polypeptide(L)'
;MHLVGTQVIPEQGGKAGFTVEFVGEGGEIVSVSMRSDAAANLNRLNAIERAQAVMRELASADCSAIEESQETSKIHRSARGAKDTDEMERQLDEGLEDTFPASDPVSVTVSTIPTDRAKNGQP
;
A
#
# COMPACT_ATOMS: atom_id res chain seq x y z
N MET A 1 -17.53 22.07 9.06
CA MET A 1 -16.20 21.74 9.59
C MET A 1 -15.53 23.01 10.09
N HIS A 2 -15.08 23.03 11.35
CA HIS A 2 -14.19 24.06 11.90
C HIS A 2 -12.79 23.46 12.03
N LEU A 3 -11.80 24.02 11.33
CA LEU A 3 -10.45 23.44 11.23
C LEU A 3 -9.66 23.67 12.52
N VAL A 4 -9.17 22.59 13.16
CA VAL A 4 -8.35 22.65 14.38
C VAL A 4 -6.89 22.27 14.15
N GLY A 5 -6.57 21.56 13.06
CA GLY A 5 -5.20 21.18 12.76
C GLY A 5 -4.96 20.81 11.30
N THR A 6 -3.72 21.00 10.85
CA THR A 6 -3.25 20.56 9.54
C THR A 6 -1.91 19.85 9.68
N GLN A 7 -1.78 18.66 9.08
CA GLN A 7 -0.52 17.92 9.03
C GLN A 7 -0.14 17.66 7.57
N VAL A 8 1.17 17.75 7.26
CA VAL A 8 1.72 17.45 5.94
C VAL A 8 2.66 16.25 6.07
N ILE A 9 2.33 15.18 5.36
CA ILE A 9 3.03 13.89 5.39
C ILE A 9 3.71 13.70 4.02
N PRO A 10 5.06 13.75 3.95
CA PRO A 10 5.78 13.48 2.71
C PRO A 10 5.78 11.99 2.38
N GLU A 11 5.38 11.63 1.17
CA GLU A 11 5.41 10.24 0.69
C GLU A 11 6.77 9.94 0.03
N GLN A 12 7.44 8.87 0.49
CA GLN A 12 8.81 8.52 0.06
C GLN A 12 9.79 9.72 0.11
N GLY A 13 9.74 10.46 1.21
CA GLY A 13 10.57 11.66 1.40
C GLY A 13 10.18 12.84 0.52
N GLY A 14 8.94 12.88 0.00
CA GLY A 14 8.41 13.93 -0.87
C GLY A 14 8.65 13.67 -2.36
N LYS A 15 9.31 12.55 -2.71
CA LYS A 15 9.53 12.16 -4.11
C LYS A 15 8.27 11.60 -4.76
N ALA A 16 7.46 10.86 -4.00
CA ALA A 16 6.23 10.26 -4.51
C ALA A 16 5.04 11.22 -4.44
N GLY A 17 5.06 12.15 -3.48
CA GLY A 17 3.97 13.09 -3.27
C GLY A 17 3.89 13.55 -1.83
N PHE A 18 2.75 14.17 -1.51
CA PHE A 18 2.43 14.67 -0.18
C PHE A 18 0.96 14.38 0.12
N THR A 19 0.72 13.92 1.35
CA THR A 19 -0.62 13.81 1.91
C THR A 19 -0.82 14.94 2.93
N VAL A 20 -1.90 15.71 2.79
CA VAL A 20 -2.27 16.76 3.73
C VAL A 20 -3.52 16.32 4.48
N GLU A 21 -3.43 16.25 5.80
CA GLU A 21 -4.53 15.91 6.69
C GLU A 21 -5.09 17.18 7.34
N PHE A 22 -6.40 17.36 7.25
CA PHE A 22 -7.15 18.43 7.90
C PHE A 22 -8.03 17.82 8.98
N VAL A 23 -7.87 18.28 10.22
CA VAL A 23 -8.64 17.79 11.38
C VAL A 23 -9.63 18.85 11.80
N GLY A 24 -10.90 18.48 11.88
CA GLY A 24 -12.01 19.31 12.34
C GLY A 24 -12.28 19.16 13.84
N GLU A 25 -12.89 20.18 14.43
CA GLU A 25 -13.28 20.18 15.85
C GLU A 25 -14.26 19.04 16.20
N GLY A 26 -15.10 18.63 15.25
CA GLY A 26 -16.06 17.53 15.41
C GLY A 26 -15.43 16.14 15.26
N GLY A 27 -14.10 16.05 15.12
CA GLY A 27 -13.39 14.81 14.85
C GLY A 27 -13.38 14.39 13.38
N GLU A 28 -13.87 15.23 12.46
CA GLU A 28 -13.79 14.97 11.03
C GLU A 28 -12.32 15.05 10.57
N ILE A 29 -11.84 14.04 9.86
CA ILE A 29 -10.49 14.05 9.27
C ILE A 29 -10.62 13.95 7.76
N VAL A 30 -10.08 14.95 7.05
CA VAL A 30 -10.04 14.97 5.60
C VAL A 30 -8.59 14.84 5.15
N SER A 31 -8.29 13.76 4.41
CA SER A 31 -6.95 13.51 3.87
C SER A 31 -6.94 13.77 2.37
N VAL A 32 -6.02 14.61 1.90
CA VAL A 32 -5.80 14.88 0.48
C VAL A 32 -4.42 14.37 0.10
N SER A 33 -4.38 13.27 -0.64
CA SER A 33 -3.15 12.74 -1.22
C SER A 33 -2.95 13.33 -2.60
N MET A 34 -1.80 13.95 -2.82
CA MET A 34 -1.40 14.48 -4.12
C MET A 34 -0.06 13.85 -4.51
N ARG A 35 -0.04 13.21 -5.67
CA ARG A 35 1.19 12.66 -6.23
C ARG A 35 2.09 13.79 -6.72
N SER A 36 3.39 13.61 -6.55
CA SER A 36 4.36 14.49 -7.19
C SER A 36 4.34 14.24 -8.69
N ASP A 37 4.11 15.29 -9.47
CA ASP A 37 4.25 15.25 -10.91
C ASP A 37 5.74 15.35 -11.32
N ALA A 38 6.08 14.92 -12.54
CA ALA A 38 7.43 15.00 -13.10
C ALA A 38 8.01 16.43 -13.09
N ALA A 39 7.16 17.46 -13.13
CA ALA A 39 7.57 18.85 -13.00
C ALA A 39 7.94 19.27 -11.56
N ALA A 40 7.87 18.38 -10.56
CA ALA A 40 8.25 18.58 -9.16
C ALA A 40 7.66 19.86 -8.52
N ASN A 41 6.51 20.32 -9.00
CA ASN A 41 5.88 21.54 -8.52
C ASN A 41 5.22 21.38 -7.14
N LEU A 42 5.19 20.16 -6.59
CA LEU A 42 4.65 19.88 -5.27
C LEU A 42 5.79 19.74 -4.26
N ASN A 43 5.75 20.54 -3.20
CA ASN A 43 6.72 20.53 -2.12
C ASN A 43 6.03 20.80 -0.77
N ARG A 44 6.78 20.67 0.33
CA ARG A 44 6.22 20.85 1.68
C ARG A 44 5.63 22.24 1.93
N LEU A 45 6.16 23.29 1.28
CA LEU A 45 5.70 24.66 1.48
C LEU A 45 4.38 24.93 0.78
N ASN A 46 4.16 24.33 -0.40
CA ASN A 46 2.95 24.56 -1.20
C ASN A 46 1.91 23.42 -1.12
N ALA A 47 2.22 22.31 -0.44
CA ALA A 47 1.31 21.18 -0.32
C ALA A 47 -0.05 21.59 0.26
N ILE A 48 -0.09 22.48 1.25
CA ILE A 48 -1.34 22.92 1.86
C ILE A 48 -2.19 23.73 0.86
N GLU A 49 -1.56 24.69 0.16
CA GLU A 49 -2.22 25.51 -0.85
C GLU A 49 -2.77 24.65 -1.99
N ARG A 50 -1.98 23.68 -2.47
CA ARG A 50 -2.39 22.75 -3.52
C ARG A 50 -3.54 21.86 -3.07
N ALA A 51 -3.49 21.34 -1.83
CA ALA A 51 -4.57 20.54 -1.28
C ALA A 51 -5.88 21.33 -1.17
N GLN A 52 -5.82 22.60 -0.76
CA GLN A 52 -6.99 23.48 -0.72
C GLN A 52 -7.56 23.77 -2.11
N ALA A 53 -6.70 23.97 -3.11
CA ALA A 53 -7.14 24.16 -4.50
C ALA A 53 -7.91 22.93 -5.01
N VAL A 54 -7.36 21.73 -4.79
CA VAL A 54 -8.00 20.45 -5.17
C VAL A 54 -9.34 20.29 -4.42
N MET A 55 -9.41 20.60 -3.13
CA MET A 55 -10.67 20.54 -2.39
C MET A 55 -11.72 21.52 -2.92
N ARG A 56 -11.33 22.74 -3.30
CA ARG A 56 -12.26 23.73 -3.87
C ARG A 56 -12.81 23.25 -5.21
N GLU A 57 -11.96 22.67 -6.05
CA GLU A 57 -12.38 22.04 -7.30
C GLU A 57 -13.37 20.91 -7.04
N LEU A 58 -13.04 20.01 -6.10
CA LEU A 58 -13.93 18.90 -5.71
C LEU A 58 -15.28 19.39 -5.17
N ALA A 59 -15.29 20.47 -4.37
CA ALA A 59 -16.51 21.06 -3.84
C ALA A 59 -17.42 21.67 -4.93
N SER A 60 -16.84 22.05 -6.08
CA SER A 60 -17.58 22.53 -7.25
C SER A 60 -17.98 21.42 -8.23
N ALA A 61 -17.37 20.24 -8.13
CA ALA A 61 -17.69 19.13 -9.00
C ALA A 61 -19.07 18.55 -8.65
N ASP A 62 -19.91 18.33 -9.66
CA ASP A 62 -21.18 17.63 -9.52
C ASP A 62 -20.92 16.15 -9.21
N CYS A 63 -20.81 15.83 -7.93
CA CYS A 63 -20.56 14.46 -7.47
C CYS A 63 -21.79 13.55 -7.59
N SER A 64 -22.98 14.10 -7.87
CA SER A 64 -24.23 13.34 -8.06
C SER A 64 -24.23 12.49 -9.33
N ALA A 65 -23.43 12.84 -10.33
CA ALA A 65 -23.28 12.06 -11.56
C ALA A 65 -22.45 10.77 -11.36
N ILE A 66 -21.83 10.58 -10.20
CA ILE A 66 -20.98 9.41 -9.90
C ILE A 66 -21.81 8.25 -9.34
N GLU A 67 -23.02 8.50 -8.80
CA GLU A 67 -23.90 7.43 -8.30
C GLU A 67 -24.49 6.55 -9.41
N GLU A 68 -24.58 7.05 -10.65
CA GLU A 68 -25.12 6.30 -11.79
C GLU A 68 -24.09 5.48 -12.55
N SER A 69 -22.80 5.58 -12.21
CA SER A 69 -21.71 4.86 -12.88
C SER A 69 -20.90 4.04 -11.89
N GLN A 70 -21.47 2.93 -11.42
CA GLN A 70 -20.75 1.86 -10.71
C GLN A 70 -19.66 1.16 -11.57
N GLU A 71 -19.22 1.76 -12.68
CA GLU A 71 -18.35 1.13 -13.68
C GLU A 71 -17.06 1.91 -13.98
N THR A 72 -16.64 2.83 -13.12
CA THR A 72 -15.35 3.55 -13.29
C THR A 72 -14.55 3.67 -12.00
N SER A 73 -14.32 2.56 -11.33
CA SER A 73 -13.09 2.44 -10.53
C SER A 73 -12.66 0.99 -10.47
N LYS A 74 -11.83 0.61 -11.45
CA LYS A 74 -10.90 -0.52 -11.38
C LYS A 74 -9.81 -0.24 -10.33
N ILE A 75 -10.23 0.12 -9.11
CA ILE A 75 -9.47 -0.17 -7.91
C ILE A 75 -10.18 -1.41 -7.39
N HIS A 76 -9.62 -2.58 -7.68
CA HIS A 76 -10.16 -3.86 -7.26
C HIS A 76 -10.38 -3.83 -5.74
N ARG A 77 -11.62 -3.54 -5.30
CA ARG A 77 -12.06 -3.93 -3.97
C ARG A 77 -11.89 -5.44 -3.96
N SER A 78 -11.05 -5.94 -3.05
CA SER A 78 -10.88 -7.37 -2.81
C SER A 78 -12.24 -8.07 -2.93
N ALA A 79 -12.29 -9.23 -3.62
CA ALA A 79 -13.49 -10.04 -3.84
C ALA A 79 -14.34 -10.27 -2.58
N ARG A 80 -13.74 -10.13 -1.38
CA ARG A 80 -14.44 -10.08 -0.09
C ARG A 80 -15.61 -9.08 -0.03
N GLY A 81 -15.52 -7.96 -0.74
CA GLY A 81 -16.55 -6.91 -0.74
C GLY A 81 -17.79 -7.24 -1.58
N ALA A 82 -17.66 -8.06 -2.62
CA ALA A 82 -18.74 -8.37 -3.55
C ALA A 82 -19.52 -9.66 -3.18
N LYS A 83 -19.03 -10.45 -2.21
CA LYS A 83 -19.57 -11.77 -1.84
C LYS A 83 -19.75 -12.73 -3.04
N ASP A 84 -19.05 -12.49 -4.13
CA ASP A 84 -19.08 -13.37 -5.30
C ASP A 84 -18.10 -14.52 -5.03
N THR A 85 -18.66 -15.66 -4.64
CA THR A 85 -17.89 -16.85 -4.21
C THR A 85 -17.16 -17.48 -5.38
N ASP A 86 -17.75 -17.47 -6.57
CA ASP A 86 -17.20 -18.14 -7.76
C ASP A 86 -15.95 -17.42 -8.29
N GLU A 87 -15.90 -16.09 -8.15
CA GLU A 87 -14.72 -15.30 -8.48
C GLU A 87 -13.65 -15.41 -7.39
N MET A 88 -14.05 -15.55 -6.13
CA MET A 88 -13.14 -15.77 -5.00
C MET A 88 -12.43 -17.12 -5.11
N GLU A 89 -13.14 -18.19 -5.47
CA GLU A 89 -12.56 -19.53 -5.65
C GLU A 89 -11.54 -19.55 -6.80
N ARG A 90 -11.85 -18.91 -7.93
CA ARG A 90 -10.92 -18.80 -9.07
C ARG A 90 -9.61 -18.08 -8.71
N GLN A 91 -9.70 -16.99 -7.95
CA GLN A 91 -8.51 -16.25 -7.49
C GLN A 91 -7.68 -17.03 -6.46
N LEU A 92 -8.33 -17.87 -5.64
CA LEU A 92 -7.63 -18.73 -4.68
C LEU A 92 -6.88 -19.85 -5.38
N ASP A 93 -7.49 -20.46 -6.40
CA ASP A 93 -6.85 -21.52 -7.19
C ASP A 93 -5.63 -20.99 -7.97
N GLU A 94 -5.77 -19.87 -8.69
CA GLU A 94 -4.65 -19.26 -9.43
C GLU A 94 -3.46 -18.88 -8.51
N GLY A 95 -3.73 -18.40 -7.29
CA GLY A 95 -2.69 -18.11 -6.30
C GLY A 95 -2.04 -19.35 -5.68
N LEU A 96 -2.76 -20.47 -5.62
CA LEU A 96 -2.22 -21.75 -5.15
C LEU A 96 -1.36 -22.43 -6.23
N GLU A 97 -1.65 -22.20 -7.50
CA GLU A 97 -0.91 -22.78 -8.64
C GLU A 97 0.58 -22.41 -8.62
N ASP A 98 0.93 -21.18 -8.23
CA ASP A 98 2.32 -20.68 -8.16
C ASP A 98 3.04 -20.97 -6.82
N THR A 99 2.35 -21.49 -5.79
CA THR A 99 2.92 -21.74 -4.45
C THR A 99 3.52 -23.14 -4.30
N PHE A 100 3.50 -23.95 -5.35
CA PHE A 100 4.12 -25.28 -5.35
C PHE A 100 5.48 -25.29 -6.04
N PRO A 101 6.56 -25.51 -5.28
CA PRO A 101 7.24 -26.78 -5.32
C PRO A 101 6.52 -27.71 -4.35
N ALA A 102 5.94 -28.81 -4.81
CA ALA A 102 5.41 -29.88 -3.96
C ALA A 102 6.53 -30.64 -3.21
N SER A 103 7.48 -29.94 -2.61
CA SER A 103 8.57 -30.48 -1.81
C SER A 103 9.23 -29.31 -1.07
N ASP A 104 9.05 -29.24 0.25
CA ASP A 104 9.94 -28.50 1.15
C ASP A 104 11.39 -28.64 0.64
N PRO A 105 12.20 -27.56 0.62
CA PRO A 105 13.58 -27.66 0.19
C PRO A 105 14.28 -28.80 0.96
N VAL A 106 15.00 -29.66 0.24
CA VAL A 106 15.71 -30.78 0.84
C VAL A 106 16.68 -30.24 1.90
N SER A 107 16.45 -30.59 3.16
CA SER A 107 17.32 -30.20 4.27
C SER A 107 18.70 -30.84 4.11
N VAL A 108 19.70 -30.03 3.77
CA VAL A 108 21.10 -30.48 3.67
C VAL A 108 21.68 -30.57 5.09
N THR A 109 21.86 -31.78 5.60
CA THR A 109 22.57 -32.02 6.87
C THR A 109 24.00 -32.45 6.55
N VAL A 110 24.95 -31.50 6.48
CA VAL A 110 26.38 -31.82 6.40
C VAL A 110 26.93 -31.91 7.83
N SER A 111 27.31 -33.13 8.24
CA SER A 111 28.02 -33.35 9.50
C SER A 111 29.51 -33.02 9.31
N THR A 112 30.02 -32.04 10.07
CA THR A 112 31.40 -31.58 10.04
C THR A 112 32.27 -32.24 11.12
N ILE A 113 32.04 -33.51 11.48
CA ILE A 113 32.98 -34.19 12.39
C ILE A 113 34.32 -34.36 11.66
N PRO A 114 35.38 -33.64 12.06
CA PRO A 114 36.71 -33.90 11.52
C PRO A 114 37.16 -35.20 12.18
N THR A 115 37.44 -36.23 11.38
CA THR A 115 38.29 -37.34 11.84
C THR A 115 39.71 -36.80 12.02
N ASP A 116 39.94 -36.11 13.12
CA ASP A 116 41.26 -35.93 13.70
C ASP A 116 41.17 -36.41 15.14
N ARG A 117 41.75 -37.60 15.40
CA ARG A 117 42.55 -37.91 16.59
C ARG A 117 42.66 -39.42 16.83
N ALA A 118 43.90 -39.83 17.10
CA ALA A 118 44.39 -41.11 17.63
C ALA A 118 44.67 -42.18 16.56
N LYS A 119 45.94 -42.55 16.29
CA LYS A 119 46.89 -42.98 17.31
C LYS A 119 48.35 -42.61 16.98
N ASN A 120 48.95 -41.77 17.82
CA ASN A 120 50.35 -41.94 18.22
C ASN A 120 50.38 -42.70 19.55
N GLY A 121 51.30 -43.66 19.70
CA GLY A 121 51.58 -44.41 20.94
C GLY A 121 51.89 -45.87 20.62
N GLN A 122 53.11 -46.18 20.15
CA GLN A 122 54.28 -46.67 20.94
C GLN A 122 54.29 -48.21 21.13
N PRO A 123 55.45 -48.87 21.37
CA PRO A 123 56.85 -48.48 21.23
C PRO A 123 57.53 -48.98 19.94
#